data_AF-A0A2W5B9X5-F1
#
_entry.id   AF-A0A2W5B9X5-F1
#
_cell.length_a   1.000
_cell.length_b   1.000
_cell.length_c   1.000
_cell.angle_alpha   90.00
_cell.angle_beta   90.00
_cell.angle_gamma   90.00
#
_symmetry.space_group_name_H-M   'P 1'
#
loop_
_entity.id
_entity.type
_entity.pdbx_description
1 polymer ?
#
loop_
_entity_poly.entity_id
_entity_poly.type
_entity_poly.pdbx_seq_one_letter_code
_entity_poly.pdbx_strand_id
1 'polypeptide(L)'
;MAQAPTAKRDIAAIKFDDSVAVGSNSLSGDTRVPLSDVHVGEVACFFGSSSAKTTCGIVSIVNGGQHPEHRIYVALPEQTVTGGDSGGTLFIPGRGSIGIVKGSWIIPDKGAVGVAATGY
;
A
#
# COMPACT_ATOMS: atom_id res chain seq x y z
N MET A 1 31.85 4.80 -15.68
CA MET A 1 30.51 5.40 -15.66
C MET A 1 29.76 4.82 -14.47
N ALA A 2 29.23 5.66 -13.59
CA ALA A 2 28.60 5.23 -12.35
C ALA A 2 27.27 4.52 -12.64
N GLN A 3 27.05 3.39 -11.98
CA GLN A 3 25.80 2.64 -12.04
C GLN A 3 24.70 3.45 -11.35
N ALA A 4 23.57 3.68 -12.03
CA ALA A 4 22.43 4.35 -11.44
C ALA A 4 22.00 3.61 -10.15
N PRO A 5 21.64 4.32 -9.06
CA PRO A 5 21.16 3.65 -7.87
C PRO A 5 19.87 2.89 -8.23
N THR A 6 19.86 1.58 -7.99
CA THR A 6 18.66 0.76 -8.12
C THR A 6 17.62 1.32 -7.15
N ALA A 7 16.53 1.89 -7.68
CA ALA A 7 15.43 2.38 -6.87
C ALA A 7 14.76 1.19 -6.17
N LYS A 8 15.26 0.81 -4.99
CA LYS A 8 14.70 -0.29 -4.18
C LYS A 8 13.33 0.04 -3.58
N ARG A 9 12.79 1.23 -3.82
CA ARG A 9 11.50 1.71 -3.31
C ARG A 9 10.69 2.27 -4.47
N ASP A 10 9.43 1.86 -4.56
CA ASP A 10 8.49 2.38 -5.53
C ASP A 10 7.60 3.38 -4.79
N ILE A 11 8.13 4.59 -4.71
CA ILE A 11 7.52 5.72 -4.03
C ILE A 11 7.96 6.98 -4.74
N ALA A 12 7.00 7.87 -4.96
CA ALA A 12 7.23 9.22 -5.42
C ALA A 12 6.50 10.18 -4.47
N ALA A 13 7.02 11.40 -4.37
CA ALA A 13 6.36 12.48 -3.66
C ALA A 13 5.98 13.57 -4.68
N ILE A 14 4.77 14.09 -4.56
CA ILE A 14 4.30 15.23 -5.36
C ILE A 14 4.49 16.47 -4.52
N LYS A 15 5.23 17.44 -5.04
CA LYS A 15 5.26 18.79 -4.48
C LYS A 15 4.08 19.55 -5.07
N PHE A 16 3.19 20.02 -4.22
CA PHE A 16 2.10 20.89 -4.65
C PHE A 16 2.58 22.34 -4.79
N ASP A 17 1.90 23.08 -5.68
CA ASP A 17 2.01 24.53 -5.72
C ASP A 17 1.42 25.16 -4.46
N ASP A 18 1.88 26.36 -4.10
CA ASP A 18 1.45 27.05 -2.88
C ASP A 18 -0.06 27.36 -2.84
N SER A 19 -0.73 27.35 -4.01
CA SER A 19 -2.17 27.56 -4.14
C SER A 19 -3.02 26.33 -3.82
N VAL A 20 -2.42 25.15 -3.68
CA VAL A 20 -3.13 23.91 -3.42
C VAL A 20 -3.34 23.74 -1.91
N ALA A 21 -4.60 23.74 -1.50
CA ALA A 21 -4.99 23.35 -0.15
C ALA A 21 -5.17 21.83 -0.07
N VAL A 22 -4.36 21.15 0.75
CA VAL A 22 -4.54 19.73 1.06
C VAL A 22 -5.68 19.60 2.09
N GLY A 23 -6.75 18.90 1.71
CA GLY A 23 -7.88 18.62 2.60
C GLY A 23 -7.61 17.47 3.57
N SER A 24 -8.56 17.24 4.48
CA SER A 24 -8.54 16.08 5.39
C SER A 24 -8.63 14.75 4.64
N ASN A 25 -7.92 13.73 5.10
CA ASN A 25 -7.98 12.39 4.53
C ASN A 25 -9.15 11.58 5.11
N SER A 26 -10.25 11.48 4.38
CA SER A 26 -11.44 10.73 4.81
C SER A 26 -11.31 9.20 4.73
N LEU A 27 -10.24 8.68 4.12
CA LEU A 27 -10.04 7.24 3.96
C LEU A 27 -9.33 6.66 5.19
N SER A 28 -8.15 7.19 5.51
CA SER A 28 -7.31 6.68 6.61
C SER A 28 -7.25 7.60 7.82
N GLY A 29 -7.78 8.81 7.72
CA GLY A 29 -7.39 9.91 8.60
C GLY A 29 -5.98 10.42 8.26
N ASP A 30 -5.58 11.47 8.97
CA ASP A 30 -4.31 12.19 8.72
C ASP A 30 -3.10 11.58 9.45
N THR A 31 -3.27 10.40 10.05
CA THR A 31 -2.21 9.69 10.76
C THR A 31 -1.45 8.76 9.82
N ARG A 32 -0.11 8.78 9.93
CA ARG A 32 0.76 7.75 9.36
C ARG A 32 1.16 6.78 10.46
N VAL A 33 0.89 5.50 10.24
CA VAL A 33 1.29 4.41 11.12
C VAL A 33 2.66 3.93 10.65
N PRO A 34 3.69 3.94 11.52
CA PRO A 34 5.01 3.48 11.14
C PRO A 34 4.98 1.97 10.87
N LEU A 35 5.79 1.51 9.92
CA LEU A 35 5.84 0.10 9.53
C LEU A 35 6.18 -0.85 10.69
N SER A 36 6.91 -0.38 11.71
CA SER A 36 7.22 -1.14 12.93
C SER A 36 5.99 -1.54 13.74
N ASP A 37 4.89 -0.82 13.57
CA ASP A 37 3.66 -0.97 14.35
C ASP A 37 2.56 -1.70 13.57
N VAL A 38 2.90 -2.19 12.37
CA VAL A 38 2.01 -3.00 11.51
C VAL A 38 2.28 -4.47 11.79
N HIS A 39 1.23 -5.22 12.09
CA HIS A 39 1.33 -6.63 12.45
C HIS A 39 0.64 -7.52 11.42
N VAL A 40 1.21 -8.70 11.20
CA VAL A 40 0.54 -9.77 10.44
C VAL A 40 -0.74 -10.18 11.16
N GLY A 41 -1.82 -10.38 10.41
CA GLY A 41 -3.15 -10.70 10.93
C GLY A 41 -4.08 -9.49 11.07
N GLU A 42 -3.56 -8.27 10.98
CA GLU A 42 -4.41 -7.06 11.00
C GLU A 42 -5.25 -6.93 9.73
N VAL A 43 -6.42 -6.30 9.86
CA VAL A 43 -7.23 -5.88 8.72
C VAL A 43 -6.62 -4.61 8.14
N ALA A 44 -6.27 -4.66 6.86
CA ALA A 44 -5.83 -3.48 6.12
C ALA A 44 -6.70 -3.31 4.87
N CYS A 45 -6.95 -2.07 4.51
CA CYS A 45 -7.75 -1.66 3.36
C CYS A 45 -6.94 -0.77 2.45
N PHE A 46 -7.25 -0.78 1.15
CA PHE A 46 -6.80 0.24 0.23
C PHE A 46 -7.99 0.83 -0.51
N PHE A 47 -7.83 2.06 -0.98
CA PHE A 47 -8.74 2.68 -1.93
C PHE A 47 -8.01 2.84 -3.27
N GLY A 48 -8.57 2.24 -4.32
CA GLY A 48 -8.08 2.36 -5.67
C GLY A 48 -8.86 3.42 -6.45
N SER A 49 -8.17 4.36 -7.09
CA SER A 49 -8.86 5.43 -7.84
C SER A 49 -9.55 4.89 -9.09
N SER A 50 -9.00 3.87 -9.74
CA SER A 50 -9.57 3.29 -10.96
C SER A 50 -10.75 2.38 -10.66
N SER A 51 -10.65 1.60 -9.57
CA SER A 51 -11.77 0.78 -9.09
C SER A 51 -12.83 1.57 -8.33
N ALA A 52 -12.52 2.80 -7.87
CA ALA A 52 -13.36 3.66 -7.03
C ALA A 52 -13.96 2.93 -5.81
N LYS A 53 -13.21 1.96 -5.27
CA LYS A 53 -13.68 1.04 -4.23
C LYS A 53 -12.62 0.92 -3.13
N THR A 54 -13.10 0.84 -1.89
CA THR A 54 -12.30 0.35 -0.76
C THR A 54 -12.37 -1.17 -0.72
N THR A 55 -11.21 -1.82 -0.81
CA THR A 55 -11.12 -3.28 -0.60
C THR A 55 -10.22 -3.56 0.59
N CYS A 56 -10.66 -4.48 1.45
CA CYS A 56 -9.94 -4.89 2.64
C CYS A 56 -9.52 -6.35 2.58
N GLY A 57 -8.47 -6.67 3.31
CA GLY A 57 -7.97 -8.01 3.50
C GLY A 57 -7.11 -8.10 4.74
N ILE A 58 -6.33 -9.17 4.83
CA ILE A 58 -5.49 -9.45 6.00
C ILE A 58 -4.03 -9.21 5.66
N VAL A 59 -3.32 -8.44 6.49
CA VAL A 59 -1.87 -8.29 6.41
C VAL A 59 -1.23 -9.67 6.56
N SER A 60 -0.58 -10.14 5.50
CA SER A 60 0.00 -11.49 5.44
C SER A 60 1.51 -11.48 5.64
N ILE A 61 2.18 -10.41 5.23
CA ILE A 61 3.63 -10.25 5.31
C ILE A 61 3.96 -8.79 5.62
N VAL A 62 4.95 -8.58 6.51
CA VAL A 62 5.56 -7.28 6.82
C VAL A 62 7.08 -7.44 6.76
N ASN A 63 7.78 -6.53 6.07
CA ASN A 63 9.25 -6.51 5.94
C ASN A 63 9.90 -7.83 5.46
N GLY A 64 9.32 -8.51 4.48
CA GLY A 64 9.88 -9.77 3.99
C GLY A 64 9.14 -10.32 2.77
N GLY A 65 9.39 -11.60 2.46
CA GLY A 65 8.83 -12.29 1.30
C GLY A 65 9.83 -12.44 0.15
N GLN A 66 9.33 -12.88 -1.01
CA GLN A 66 10.17 -13.04 -2.21
C GLN A 66 10.60 -11.69 -2.82
N HIS A 67 9.85 -10.62 -2.54
CA HIS A 67 10.09 -9.28 -3.06
C HIS A 67 10.17 -8.27 -1.89
N PRO A 68 11.31 -8.16 -1.20
CA PRO A 68 11.47 -7.30 -0.02
C PRO A 68 11.26 -5.80 -0.30
N GLU A 69 11.23 -5.39 -1.57
CA GLU A 69 10.81 -4.07 -2.04
C GLU A 69 9.29 -3.82 -1.90
N HIS A 70 8.51 -4.85 -1.59
CA HIS A 70 7.11 -4.82 -1.19
C HIS A 70 7.07 -5.09 0.31
N ARG A 71 7.01 -4.02 1.10
CA ARG A 71 7.17 -4.12 2.55
C ARG A 71 5.93 -4.66 3.25
N ILE A 72 4.76 -4.51 2.63
CA ILE A 72 3.49 -4.97 3.17
C ILE A 72 2.77 -5.74 2.06
N TYR A 73 2.25 -6.91 2.42
CA TYR A 73 1.33 -7.67 1.59
C TYR A 73 0.02 -7.84 2.34
N VAL A 74 -1.09 -7.62 1.64
CA VAL A 74 -2.42 -7.87 2.16
C VAL A 74 -3.09 -8.92 1.28
N ALA A 75 -3.43 -10.06 1.88
CA ALA A 75 -4.21 -11.10 1.22
C ALA A 75 -5.67 -10.64 1.11
N LEU A 76 -6.18 -10.56 -0.10
CA LEU A 76 -7.56 -10.16 -0.37
C LEU A 76 -8.45 -11.40 -0.55
N PRO A 77 -9.75 -11.32 -0.23
CA PRO A 77 -10.69 -12.41 -0.47
C PRO A 77 -10.90 -12.69 -1.97
N GLU A 78 -10.71 -11.69 -2.83
CA GLU A 78 -10.84 -11.79 -4.29
C GLU A 78 -9.89 -10.80 -4.99
N GLN A 79 -9.51 -11.07 -6.25
CA GLN A 79 -8.68 -10.15 -7.04
C GLN A 79 -9.49 -8.91 -7.43
N THR A 80 -9.23 -7.80 -6.75
CA THR A 80 -9.90 -6.52 -7.00
C THR A 80 -8.96 -5.40 -7.45
N VAL A 81 -7.64 -5.60 -7.35
CA VAL A 81 -6.67 -4.58 -7.76
C VAL A 81 -6.62 -4.52 -9.28
N THR A 82 -6.86 -3.33 -9.82
CA THR A 82 -6.86 -3.03 -11.25
C THR A 82 -5.75 -2.06 -11.62
N GLY A 83 -5.36 -2.05 -12.90
CA GLY A 83 -4.40 -1.05 -13.41
C GLY A 83 -4.92 0.37 -13.17
N GLY A 84 -4.11 1.18 -12.50
CA GLY A 84 -4.46 2.55 -12.08
C GLY A 84 -4.85 2.70 -10.60
N ASP A 85 -4.96 1.60 -9.85
CA ASP A 85 -5.06 1.65 -8.38
C ASP A 85 -3.68 1.89 -7.69
N SER A 86 -2.58 1.78 -8.45
CA SER A 86 -1.22 2.11 -8.02
C SER A 86 -1.14 3.57 -7.53
N GLY A 87 -0.43 3.79 -6.43
CA GLY A 87 -0.41 5.10 -5.76
C GLY A 87 -1.52 5.30 -4.72
N GLY A 88 -2.54 4.43 -4.71
CA GLY A 88 -3.60 4.45 -3.70
C GLY A 88 -3.06 4.24 -2.27
N THR A 89 -3.73 4.83 -1.28
CA THR A 89 -3.34 4.65 0.13
C THR A 89 -3.72 3.25 0.61
N LEU A 90 -2.79 2.57 1.27
CA LEU A 90 -3.03 1.40 2.09
C LEU A 90 -3.12 1.86 3.56
N PHE A 91 -4.11 1.40 4.30
CA PHE A 91 -4.40 1.88 5.65
C PHE A 91 -5.02 0.81 6.55
N ILE A 92 -4.85 0.97 7.86
CA ILE A 92 -5.61 0.19 8.85
C ILE A 92 -6.78 1.06 9.32
N PRO A 93 -8.04 0.59 9.20
CA PRO A 93 -9.21 1.34 9.63
C PRO A 93 -9.07 1.85 11.06
N GLY A 94 -9.29 3.16 11.26
CA GLY A 94 -9.20 3.81 12.56
C GLY A 94 -7.78 4.06 13.10
N ARG A 95 -6.72 3.60 12.43
CA ARG A 95 -5.32 3.83 12.86
C ARG A 95 -4.57 4.81 11.97
N GLY A 96 -4.70 4.69 10.65
CA GLY A 96 -3.96 5.55 9.72
C GLY A 96 -3.42 4.84 8.47
N SER A 97 -2.78 5.63 7.61
CA SER A 97 -2.10 5.15 6.41
C SER A 97 -0.82 4.40 6.81
N ILE A 98 -0.62 3.23 6.21
CA ILE A 98 0.55 2.36 6.45
C ILE A 98 1.46 2.27 5.22
N GLY A 99 0.98 2.67 4.04
CA GLY A 99 1.78 2.57 2.81
C GLY A 99 1.04 3.00 1.54
N ILE A 100 1.70 2.76 0.41
CA ILE A 100 1.22 3.08 -0.95
C ILE A 100 1.13 1.80 -1.77
N VAL A 101 -0.02 1.59 -2.41
CA VAL A 101 -0.27 0.46 -3.31
C VAL A 101 0.69 0.53 -4.51
N LYS A 102 1.41 -0.57 -4.75
CA LYS A 102 2.24 -0.76 -5.95
C LYS A 102 1.45 -1.49 -7.03
N GLY A 103 0.76 -2.57 -6.65
CA GLY A 103 -0.06 -3.37 -7.56
C GLY A 103 -0.56 -4.66 -6.94
N SER A 104 -1.14 -5.52 -7.79
CA SER A 104 -1.55 -6.86 -7.42
C SER A 104 -0.34 -7.79 -7.24
N TRP A 105 -0.50 -8.80 -6.39
CA TRP A 105 0.53 -9.81 -6.18
C TRP A 105 -0.09 -11.20 -6.02
N ILE A 106 0.57 -12.23 -6.53
CA ILE A 106 0.20 -13.63 -6.27
C ILE A 106 1.00 -14.09 -5.05
N ILE A 107 0.33 -14.40 -3.95
CA ILE A 107 0.98 -14.95 -2.76
C ILE A 107 1.31 -16.42 -3.04
N PRO A 108 2.60 -16.80 -3.20
CA PRO A 108 3.00 -18.08 -3.80
C PRO A 108 2.44 -19.32 -3.09
N ASP A 109 2.19 -19.24 -1.78
CA ASP A 109 1.82 -20.41 -0.96
C ASP A 109 0.32 -20.51 -0.64
N LYS A 110 -0.49 -19.52 -1.06
CA LYS A 110 -1.93 -19.47 -0.73
C LYS A 110 -2.87 -19.39 -1.92
N GLY A 111 -2.34 -19.24 -3.14
CA GLY A 111 -3.16 -18.96 -4.33
C GLY A 111 -3.98 -17.67 -4.21
N ALA A 112 -3.69 -16.85 -3.19
CA ALA A 112 -4.43 -15.64 -2.88
C ALA A 112 -3.87 -14.49 -3.71
N VAL A 113 -4.76 -13.77 -4.37
CA VAL A 113 -4.42 -12.50 -5.00
C VAL A 113 -4.48 -11.42 -3.92
N GLY A 114 -3.37 -10.72 -3.75
CA GLY A 114 -3.23 -9.68 -2.75
C GLY A 114 -2.89 -8.33 -3.37
N VAL A 115 -2.67 -7.36 -2.48
CA VAL A 115 -2.03 -6.09 -2.83
C VAL A 115 -0.66 -6.01 -2.18
N ALA A 116 0.32 -5.56 -2.94
CA ALA A 116 1.67 -5.26 -2.47
C ALA A 116 1.85 -3.74 -2.34
N ALA A 117 2.50 -3.30 -1.27
CA ALA A 117 2.66 -1.88 -0.97
C ALA A 117 4.07 -1.52 -0.48
N THR A 118 4.47 -0.27 -0.74
CA THR A 118 5.59 0.37 -0.06
C THR A 118 5.10 0.93 1.27
N GLY A 119 5.49 0.30 2.39
CA GLY A 119 5.25 0.82 3.74
C GLY A 119 6.26 1.89 4.15
N TYR A 120 5.84 2.84 5.00
CA TYR A 120 6.66 3.98 5.44
C TYR A 120 7.60 3.61 6.59
#